data_AF-A0A1M3J697-F1
#
_entry.id   AF-A0A1M3J697-F1
#
_cell.length_a   1.000
_cell.length_b   1.000
_cell.length_c   1.000
_cell.angle_alpha   90.00
_cell.angle_beta   90.00
_cell.angle_gamma   90.00
#
_symmetry.space_group_name_H-M   'P 1'
#
loop_
_entity.id
_entity.type
_entity.pdbx_description
1 polymer ?
#
loop_
_entity_poly.entity_id
_entity_poly.type
_entity_poly.pdbx_seq_one_letter_code
_entity_poly.pdbx_strand_id
1 'polypeptide(L)' 'MGNIILTVFSSIAEFERELIRERTSIGRKSAKEKGVRFGRPPRISKEQKDMIVKLREEGKSASEIARIFKIHRASIYRV' A
#
# COMPACT_ATOMS: atom_id res chain seq x y z
N MET A 1 22.72 -38.37 13.75
CA MET A 1 21.37 -38.21 14.35
C MET A 1 20.93 -36.75 14.49
N GLY A 2 21.80 -35.80 14.90
CA GLY A 2 21.43 -34.37 15.01
C GLY A 2 20.96 -33.71 13.70
N ASN A 3 21.58 -34.05 12.56
CA ASN A 3 21.17 -33.51 11.26
C ASN A 3 19.76 -33.97 10.83
N ILE A 4 19.36 -35.20 11.16
CA ILE A 4 18.02 -35.73 10.80
C ILE A 4 16.94 -35.00 11.59
N ILE A 5 17.16 -34.80 12.89
CA ILE A 5 16.23 -34.08 13.77
C ILE A 5 16.06 -32.63 13.28
N LEU A 6 17.16 -31.97 12.92
CA LEU A 6 17.10 -30.61 12.36
C LEU A 6 16.29 -30.58 11.06
N THR A 7 16.55 -31.50 10.12
CA THR A 7 15.81 -31.57 8.85
C THR A 7 14.31 -31.77 9.07
N VAL A 8 13.91 -32.67 9.96
CA VAL A 8 12.49 -32.92 10.25
C VAL A 8 11.81 -31.66 10.81
N PHE A 9 12.44 -30.98 11.78
CA PHE A 9 11.88 -29.74 12.31
C PHE A 9 11.86 -28.60 11.28
N SER A 10 12.88 -28.50 10.43
CA SER A 10 12.90 -27.54 9.33
C SER A 10 11.75 -27.79 8.34
N SER A 11 11.52 -29.04 7.94
CA SER A 11 10.41 -29.40 7.06
C SER A 11 9.04 -29.07 7.66
N ILE A 12 8.86 -29.32 8.96
CA ILE A 12 7.61 -28.97 9.65
C ILE A 12 7.42 -27.45 9.70
N ALA A 13 8.47 -26.69 10.03
CA ALA A 13 8.41 -25.23 10.09
C ALA A 13 8.12 -24.59 8.72
N GLU A 14 8.66 -25.16 7.64
CA GLU A 14 8.37 -24.75 6.27
C GLU A 14 6.91 -25.02 5.91
N PHE A 15 6.41 -26.22 6.22
CA PHE A 15 5.02 -26.60 5.98
C PHE A 15 4.03 -25.68 6.72
N GLU A 16 4.25 -25.41 8.00
CA GLU A 16 3.41 -24.50 8.77
C GLU A 16 3.43 -23.08 8.20
N ARG A 17 4.61 -22.60 7.75
CA ARG A 17 4.74 -21.29 7.12
C ARG A 17 3.98 -21.21 5.80
N GLU A 18 4.00 -22.28 5.01
CA GLU A 18 3.26 -22.36 3.76
C GLU A 18 1.74 -22.31 4.01
N LEU A 19 1.24 -23.08 4.98
CA LEU A 19 -0.16 -23.06 5.38
C LEU A 19 -0.64 -21.67 5.83
N ILE A 20 0.18 -20.96 6.63
CA ILE A 20 -0.14 -19.59 7.06
C ILE A 20 -0.23 -18.64 5.85
N ARG A 21 0.71 -18.77 4.90
CA ARG A 21 0.73 -17.94 3.68
C ARG A 21 -0.49 -18.21 2.81
N GLU A 22 -0.86 -19.46 2.62
CA GLU A 22 -2.03 -19.86 1.85
C GLU A 22 -3.31 -19.27 2.45
N ARG A 23 -3.56 -19.51 3.74
CA ARG A 23 -4.75 -18.98 4.44
C ARG A 23 -4.82 -17.45 4.38
N THR A 24 -3.68 -16.79 4.60
CA THR A 24 -3.60 -15.32 4.53
C THR A 24 -3.88 -14.82 3.10
N SER A 25 -3.42 -15.53 2.08
CA SER A 25 -3.66 -15.20 0.68
C SER A 25 -5.15 -15.30 0.33
N ILE A 26 -5.79 -16.41 0.74
CA ILE A 26 -7.23 -16.64 0.56
C ILE A 26 -8.03 -15.52 1.26
N GLY A 27 -7.72 -15.24 2.53
CA GLY A 27 -8.37 -14.16 3.28
C GLY A 27 -8.18 -12.78 2.63
N ARG A 28 -6.96 -12.48 2.15
CA ARG A 28 -6.66 -11.24 1.43
C ARG A 28 -7.47 -11.12 0.14
N LYS A 29 -7.60 -12.21 -0.62
CA LYS A 29 -8.41 -12.24 -1.85
C LYS A 29 -9.88 -11.96 -1.54
N SER A 30 -10.45 -12.63 -0.54
CA SER A 30 -11.84 -12.41 -0.12
C SER A 30 -12.07 -10.96 0.36
N ALA A 31 -11.14 -10.40 1.14
CA ALA A 31 -11.22 -9.01 1.57
C ALA A 31 -11.14 -8.03 0.39
N LYS A 32 -10.30 -8.31 -0.61
CA LYS A 32 -10.22 -7.50 -1.85
C LYS A 32 -11.54 -7.56 -2.65
N GLU A 33 -12.15 -8.73 -2.75
CA GLU A 33 -13.46 -8.92 -3.40
C GLU A 33 -14.58 -8.16 -2.66
N LYS A 34 -14.52 -8.10 -1.32
CA LYS A 34 -15.40 -7.27 -0.50
C LYS A 34 -15.13 -5.76 -0.59
N GLY A 35 -14.16 -5.33 -1.39
CA GLY A 35 -13.81 -3.93 -1.56
C GLY A 35 -12.97 -3.33 -0.42
N VAL A 36 -12.37 -4.16 0.44
CA VAL A 36 -11.46 -3.66 1.48
C VAL A 36 -10.26 -3.00 0.81
N ARG A 37 -10.04 -1.73 1.14
CA ARG A 37 -8.90 -0.97 0.65
C ARG A 37 -7.63 -1.39 1.39
N PHE A 38 -6.68 -1.94 0.66
CA PHE A 38 -5.35 -2.26 1.18
C PHE A 38 -4.36 -1.11 0.99
N GLY A 39 -3.27 -1.15 1.76
CA GLY A 39 -2.18 -0.19 1.68
C GLY A 39 -2.45 1.11 2.42
N ARG A 40 -1.51 2.06 2.30
CA ARG A 40 -1.61 3.35 2.97
C ARG A 40 -2.80 4.16 2.40
N PRO A 41 -3.65 4.76 3.25
CA PRO A 41 -4.69 5.67 2.77
C PRO A 41 -4.06 6.86 2.03
N PRO A 42 -4.77 7.43 1.04
CA PRO A 42 -4.23 8.52 0.26
C PRO A 42 -4.19 9.76 1.15
N ARG A 43 -3.09 10.51 1.09
CA ARG A 43 -2.97 11.77 1.85
C ARG A 43 -3.81 12.91 1.26
N ILE A 44 -4.25 12.76 0.03
CA ILE A 44 -4.97 13.78 -0.74
C ILE A 44 -6.37 13.23 -1.02
N SER A 45 -7.39 13.99 -0.65
CA SER A 45 -8.79 13.64 -0.94
C SER A 45 -9.09 13.81 -2.44
N LYS A 46 -10.21 13.24 -2.91
CA LYS A 46 -10.63 13.40 -4.30
C LYS A 46 -10.84 14.88 -4.66
N GLU A 47 -11.51 15.62 -3.79
CA GLU A 47 -11.77 17.06 -3.94
C GLU A 47 -10.47 17.87 -3.99
N GLN A 48 -9.51 17.55 -3.12
CA GLN A 48 -8.20 18.20 -3.14
C GLN A 48 -7.45 17.89 -4.44
N LYS A 49 -7.57 16.67 -4.97
CA LYS A 49 -6.99 16.30 -6.27
C LYS A 49 -7.60 17.14 -7.40
N ASP A 50 -8.93 17.26 -7.44
CA ASP A 50 -9.62 18.07 -8.46
C ASP A 50 -9.20 19.55 -8.38
N MET A 51 -9.03 20.07 -7.16
CA MET A 51 -8.55 21.45 -6.95
C MET A 51 -7.09 21.63 -7.37
N ILE A 52 -6.21 20.66 -7.10
CA ILE A 52 -4.81 20.68 -7.55
C ILE A 52 -4.72 20.70 -9.08
N VAL A 53 -5.57 19.93 -9.77
CA VAL A 53 -5.63 19.91 -11.25
C VAL A 53 -6.04 21.29 -11.78
N LYS A 54 -7.12 21.88 -11.24
CA LYS A 54 -7.56 23.23 -11.63
C LYS A 54 -6.47 24.30 -11.43
N LEU A 55 -5.81 24.30 -10.27
CA LEU A 55 -4.74 25.28 -9.99
C LEU A 55 -3.53 25.10 -10.92
N ARG A 56 -3.28 23.89 -11.43
CA ARG A 56 -2.26 23.65 -12.46
C ARG A 56 -2.68 24.20 -13.82
N GLU A 57 -3.95 24.01 -14.20
CA GLU A 57 -4.51 24.57 -15.44
C GLU A 57 -4.51 26.10 -15.43
N GLU A 58 -4.71 26.71 -14.25
CA GLU A 58 -4.56 28.15 -14.01
C GLU A 58 -3.10 28.64 -14.05
N GLY A 59 -2.12 27.74 -14.24
CA GLY A 59 -0.71 28.07 -14.38
C GLY A 59 0.07 28.24 -13.07
N LYS A 60 -0.49 27.87 -11.90
CA LYS A 60 0.25 27.96 -10.63
C LYS A 60 1.35 26.90 -10.55
N SER A 61 2.49 27.27 -9.96
CA SER A 61 3.61 26.36 -9.82
C SER A 61 3.32 25.25 -8.79
N ALA A 62 3.92 24.08 -8.97
CA ALA A 62 3.79 22.96 -8.03
C ALA A 62 4.23 23.32 -6.60
N SER A 63 5.17 24.27 -6.45
CA SER A 63 5.64 24.78 -5.16
C SER A 63 4.59 25.63 -4.45
N GLU A 64 3.84 26.44 -5.18
CA GLU A 64 2.76 27.27 -4.60
C GLU A 64 1.59 26.39 -4.16
N ILE A 65 1.20 25.43 -4.99
CA ILE A 65 0.15 24.46 -4.66
C ILE A 65 0.54 23.63 -3.43
N ALA A 66 1.79 23.18 -3.35
CA ALA A 66 2.32 22.46 -2.19
C ALA A 66 2.20 23.26 -0.88
N ARG A 67 2.45 24.58 -0.92
CA ARG A 67 2.29 25.47 0.25
C ARG A 67 0.83 25.61 0.66
N ILE A 68 -0.08 25.77 -0.29
CA ILE A 68 -1.53 25.91 -0.04
C ILE A 68 -2.07 24.66 0.67
N PHE A 69 -1.74 23.47 0.17
CA PHE A 69 -2.22 22.20 0.72
C PHE A 69 -1.36 21.65 1.86
N LYS A 70 -0.28 22.34 2.25
CA LYS A 70 0.70 21.90 3.27
C LYS A 70 1.22 20.47 3.05
N ILE A 71 1.42 20.11 1.79
CA ILE A 71 1.94 18.80 1.38
C ILE A 71 3.25 18.96 0.62
N HIS A 72 4.12 17.96 0.70
CA HIS A 72 5.40 17.99 0.00
C HIS A 72 5.18 18.08 -1.53
N ARG A 73 6.01 18.86 -2.21
CA ARG A 73 5.96 19.07 -3.68
C ARG A 73 5.89 17.78 -4.49
N ALA A 74 6.56 16.72 -4.02
CA ALA A 74 6.53 15.40 -4.69
C ALA A 74 5.13 14.79 -4.73
N SER A 75 4.27 15.08 -3.75
CA SER A 75 2.88 14.64 -3.74
C SER A 75 2.08 15.35 -4.84
N ILE A 76 2.35 16.64 -5.11
CA ILE A 76 1.71 17.40 -6.19
C ILE A 76 2.06 16.82 -7.57
N TYR A 77 3.30 16.37 -7.78
CA TYR A 77 3.70 15.71 -9.03
C TYR A 77 3.09 14.31 -9.23
N ARG A 78 2.62 13.68 -8.16
CA ARG A 78 1.99 12.34 -8.22
C ARG A 78 0.47 12.41 -8.43
N VAL A 79 -0.12 13.60 -8.24
CA VAL A 79 -1.55 13.86 -8.48
C VAL A 79 -1.80 14.00 -9.97
#